data_AF-A0A0D0A7A4-F1
#
_entry.id   AF-A0A0D0A7A4-F1
#
_cell.length_a   1.000
_cell.length_b   1.000
_cell.length_c   1.000
_cell.angle_alpha   90.00
_cell.angle_beta   90.00
_cell.angle_gamma   90.00
#
_symmetry.space_group_name_H-M   'P 1'
#
loop_
_entity.id
_entity.type
_entity.pdbx_description
1 polymer ?
#
loop_
_entity_poly.entity_id
_entity_poly.type
_entity_poly.pdbx_seq_one_letter_code
_entity_poly.pdbx_strand_id
1 'polypeptide(L)'
;RPCDAHGTFLPPGSAPEPPLEKMPDDWTPFRNHTKFETAEFFFIENQTPAAQINRLLDLWASTLVKHDDRPLFADHRDLYKTINNIPVGDVKWESFSAHYTGERPDIPPPWMDQTFDVWYRDPHQVVWNMLGNPDYIEEFDYRPYREFSTDGNVQQWKDFMLGDWAWDQADLIATDPETHGSMFVPVILGSDKTTVSVATGNNEYYPLYASIGNVRNNVRRAHREALAIVGFLAIPKSKYLHSFFLNFLPFR
;
A
#
# COMPACT_ATOMS: atom_id res chain seq x y z
N ARG A 1 -16.09 -22.74 -3.25
CA ARG A 1 -15.47 -24.03 -2.86
C ARG A 1 -13.99 -23.73 -2.60
N PRO A 2 -13.37 -24.29 -1.58
CA PRO A 2 -11.95 -24.08 -1.36
C PRO A 2 -11.15 -24.65 -2.53
N CYS A 3 -10.05 -24.01 -2.92
CA CYS A 3 -9.12 -24.45 -3.95
C CYS A 3 -7.68 -24.24 -3.47
N ASP A 4 -6.75 -24.97 -4.07
CA ASP A 4 -5.31 -24.79 -3.82
C ASP A 4 -4.74 -23.57 -4.57
N ALA A 5 -3.45 -23.29 -4.39
CA ALA A 5 -2.73 -22.20 -5.06
C ALA A 5 -2.72 -22.31 -6.60
N HIS A 6 -3.12 -23.44 -7.17
CA HIS A 6 -3.21 -23.69 -8.61
C HIS A 6 -4.65 -23.61 -9.12
N GLY A 7 -5.62 -23.26 -8.26
CA GLY A 7 -7.04 -23.18 -8.61
C GLY A 7 -7.74 -24.55 -8.66
N THR A 8 -7.08 -25.63 -8.20
CA THR A 8 -7.70 -26.96 -8.15
C THR A 8 -8.63 -27.04 -6.96
N PHE A 9 -9.90 -27.39 -7.18
CA PHE A 9 -10.87 -27.51 -6.09
C PHE A 9 -10.49 -28.60 -5.09
N LEU A 10 -10.52 -28.23 -3.80
CA LEU A 10 -10.26 -29.13 -2.70
C LEU A 10 -11.52 -29.97 -2.36
N PRO A 11 -11.35 -31.20 -1.82
CA PRO A 11 -12.46 -32.02 -1.36
C PRO A 11 -13.35 -31.28 -0.35
N PRO A 12 -14.67 -31.55 -0.31
CA PRO A 12 -15.56 -30.98 0.70
C PRO A 12 -15.07 -31.26 2.13
N GLY A 13 -15.00 -30.22 2.97
CA GLY A 13 -14.53 -30.34 4.35
C GLY A 13 -13.01 -30.28 4.56
N SER A 14 -12.23 -29.98 3.51
CA SER A 14 -10.79 -29.73 3.66
C SER A 14 -10.54 -28.54 4.59
N ALA A 15 -9.62 -28.71 5.54
CA ALA A 15 -9.18 -27.62 6.39
C ALA A 15 -8.41 -26.58 5.54
N PRO A 16 -8.55 -25.27 5.82
CA PRO A 16 -7.70 -24.27 5.18
C PRO A 16 -6.23 -24.58 5.49
N GLU A 17 -5.35 -24.34 4.52
CA GLU A 17 -3.92 -24.41 4.78
C GLU A 17 -3.59 -23.44 5.92
N PRO A 18 -2.84 -23.89 6.95
CA PRO A 18 -2.40 -22.99 7.99
C PRO A 18 -1.58 -21.88 7.34
N PRO A 19 -1.75 -20.61 7.76
CA PRO A 19 -0.83 -19.56 7.36
C PRO A 19 0.60 -20.03 7.60
N LEU A 20 1.53 -19.68 6.71
CA LEU A 20 2.95 -19.92 6.95
C LEU A 20 3.29 -19.37 8.34
N GLU A 21 3.55 -20.26 9.29
CA GLU A 21 3.95 -19.87 10.64
C GLU A 21 5.27 -19.11 10.51
N LYS A 22 5.22 -17.79 10.69
CA LYS A 22 6.44 -17.05 10.99
C LYS A 22 6.98 -17.64 12.27
N MET A 23 8.21 -18.14 12.23
CA MET A 23 8.84 -18.67 13.44
C MET A 23 8.79 -17.58 14.52
N PRO A 24 8.50 -17.91 15.79
CA PRO A 24 8.42 -16.91 16.86
C PRO A 24 9.67 -16.02 17.00
N ASP A 25 10.82 -16.54 16.52
CA ASP A 25 12.11 -15.87 16.50
C ASP A 25 12.53 -15.34 15.11
N ASP A 26 11.61 -15.29 14.14
CA ASP A 26 11.89 -14.73 12.81
C ASP A 26 11.86 -13.20 12.84
N TRP A 27 13.03 -12.63 13.06
CA TRP A 27 13.25 -11.18 13.03
C TRP A 27 13.66 -10.67 11.65
N THR A 28 13.61 -11.50 10.58
CA THR A 28 14.10 -11.14 9.24
C THR A 28 13.51 -9.81 8.77
N PRO A 29 14.35 -8.85 8.30
CA PRO A 29 15.76 -8.97 7.92
C PRO A 29 16.74 -8.69 9.07
N PHE A 30 16.22 -8.41 10.26
CA PHE A 30 17.01 -8.20 11.46
C PHE A 30 17.51 -9.54 11.99
N ARG A 31 18.74 -9.53 12.53
CA ARG A 31 19.37 -10.73 13.10
C ARG A 31 18.64 -11.21 14.37
N ASN A 32 18.04 -10.30 15.11
CA ASN A 32 17.40 -10.55 16.39
C ASN A 32 16.49 -9.38 16.80
N HIS A 33 15.68 -9.60 17.83
CA HIS A 33 14.81 -8.62 18.47
C HIS A 33 15.51 -7.29 18.78
N THR A 34 16.68 -7.33 19.42
CA THR A 34 17.40 -6.11 19.81
C THR A 34 17.80 -5.25 18.61
N LYS A 35 18.18 -5.87 17.48
CA LYS A 35 18.50 -5.15 16.25
C LYS A 35 17.25 -4.52 15.62
N PHE A 36 16.08 -5.17 15.74
CA PHE A 36 14.78 -4.62 15.36
C PHE A 36 14.41 -3.39 16.23
N GLU A 37 14.37 -3.54 17.55
CA GLU A 37 14.02 -2.45 18.48
C GLU A 37 14.96 -1.24 18.33
N THR A 38 16.25 -1.49 18.10
CA THR A 38 17.21 -0.41 17.85
C THR A 38 16.89 0.37 16.57
N ALA A 39 16.45 -0.32 15.51
CA ALA A 39 16.04 0.33 14.27
C ALA A 39 14.75 1.13 14.46
N GLU A 40 13.76 0.54 15.13
CA GLU A 40 12.49 1.20 15.49
C GLU A 40 12.75 2.48 16.30
N PHE A 41 13.56 2.39 17.36
CA PHE A 41 13.92 3.54 18.19
C PHE A 41 14.59 4.66 17.39
N PHE A 42 15.60 4.34 16.57
CA PHE A 42 16.30 5.37 15.81
C PHE A 42 15.46 5.97 14.69
N PHE A 43 14.67 5.15 14.00
CA PHE A 43 13.98 5.54 12.77
C PHE A 43 12.58 6.08 13.01
N ILE A 44 11.79 5.42 13.87
CA ILE A 44 10.38 5.75 14.11
C ILE A 44 10.24 6.69 15.30
N GLU A 45 10.76 6.29 16.46
CA GLU A 45 10.53 7.02 17.71
C GLU A 45 11.30 8.34 17.77
N ASN A 46 12.63 8.28 17.60
CA ASN A 46 13.50 9.42 17.82
C ASN A 46 13.88 10.17 16.54
N GLN A 47 13.62 9.59 15.36
CA GLN A 47 13.95 10.14 14.03
C GLN A 47 15.38 10.71 13.99
N THR A 48 16.32 9.91 14.47
CA THR A 48 17.67 10.36 14.83
C THR A 48 18.45 10.77 13.57
N PRO A 49 19.11 11.94 13.53
CA PRO A 49 19.92 12.33 12.38
C PRO A 49 21.04 11.33 12.10
N ALA A 50 21.28 11.02 10.82
CA ALA A 50 22.29 10.03 10.39
C ALA A 50 23.68 10.22 11.02
N ALA A 51 24.13 11.47 11.18
CA ALA A 51 25.41 11.78 11.82
C ALA A 51 25.45 11.38 13.30
N GLN A 52 24.33 11.51 14.02
CA GLN A 52 24.21 11.10 15.41
C GLN A 52 24.09 9.57 15.54
N ILE A 53 23.38 8.91 14.61
CA ILE A 53 23.34 7.44 14.52
C ILE A 53 24.78 6.89 14.39
N ASN A 54 25.55 7.41 13.43
CA ASN A 54 26.96 7.02 13.27
C ASN A 54 27.76 7.22 14.55
N ARG A 55 27.64 8.41 15.16
CA ARG A 55 28.38 8.73 16.37
C ARG A 55 28.08 7.75 17.52
N LEU A 56 26.82 7.37 17.67
CA LEU A 56 26.41 6.42 18.71
C LEU A 56 26.87 5.00 18.39
N LEU A 57 26.79 4.56 17.14
CA LEU A 57 27.30 3.25 16.70
C LEU A 57 28.82 3.15 16.86
N ASP A 58 29.56 4.23 16.60
CA ASP A 58 31.02 4.30 16.84
C ASP A 58 31.35 4.17 18.34
N LEU A 59 30.60 4.87 19.19
CA LEU A 59 30.77 4.75 20.65
C LEU A 59 30.46 3.32 21.11
N TRP A 60 29.39 2.73 20.59
CA TRP A 60 29.03 1.35 20.92
C TRP A 60 30.13 0.38 20.47
N ALA A 61 30.60 0.49 19.22
CA ALA A 61 31.69 -0.31 18.69
C ALA A 61 32.95 -0.22 19.57
N SER A 62 33.31 0.98 20.03
CA SER A 62 34.47 1.19 20.91
C SER A 62 34.39 0.37 22.21
N THR A 63 33.19 0.17 22.75
CA THR A 63 32.99 -0.65 23.96
C THR A 63 33.02 -2.16 23.69
N LEU A 64 32.81 -2.58 22.44
CA LEU A 64 32.73 -3.98 22.04
C LEU A 64 34.06 -4.53 21.51
N VAL A 65 34.97 -3.67 21.02
CA VAL A 65 36.30 -4.07 20.51
C VAL A 65 37.07 -4.95 21.51
N LYS A 66 36.99 -4.64 22.81
CA LYS A 66 37.65 -5.43 23.87
C LYS A 66 37.10 -6.86 24.03
N HIS A 67 35.94 -7.14 23.45
CA HIS A 67 35.26 -8.44 23.48
C HIS A 67 35.27 -9.15 22.12
N ASP A 68 35.99 -8.60 21.12
CA ASP A 68 35.97 -9.08 19.73
C ASP A 68 34.56 -9.18 19.12
N ASP A 69 33.67 -8.27 19.56
CA ASP A 69 32.27 -8.24 19.14
C ASP A 69 31.96 -7.00 18.27
N ARG A 70 30.82 -6.99 17.60
CA ARG A 70 30.42 -5.98 16.61
C ARG A 70 29.16 -5.23 17.05
N PRO A 71 29.05 -3.93 16.71
CA PRO A 71 27.81 -3.17 16.94
C PRO A 71 26.64 -3.79 16.15
N LEU A 72 25.41 -3.47 16.57
CA LEU A 72 24.19 -3.98 15.93
C LEU A 72 24.07 -3.57 14.45
N PHE A 73 24.54 -2.38 14.12
CA PHE A 73 24.67 -1.85 12.76
C PHE A 73 26.08 -1.31 12.56
N ALA A 74 26.61 -1.43 11.35
CA ALA A 74 27.93 -0.87 11.03
C ALA A 74 27.92 0.67 11.01
N ASP A 75 26.86 1.26 10.44
CA ASP A 75 26.63 2.69 10.33
C ASP A 75 25.14 2.96 10.03
N HIS A 76 24.76 4.23 9.85
CA HIS A 76 23.39 4.60 9.45
C HIS A 76 22.97 3.99 8.09
N ARG A 77 23.91 3.70 7.17
CA ARG A 77 23.59 3.14 5.85
C ARG A 77 23.22 1.67 5.98
N ASP A 78 23.93 0.91 6.82
CA ASP A 78 23.58 -0.47 7.16
C ASP A 78 22.20 -0.53 7.84
N LEU A 79 21.91 0.42 8.74
CA LEU A 79 20.60 0.55 9.36
C LEU A 79 19.51 0.82 8.31
N TYR A 80 19.62 1.86 7.51
CA TYR A 80 18.61 2.20 6.49
C TYR A 80 18.48 1.11 5.43
N LYS A 81 19.58 0.46 5.04
CA LYS A 81 19.56 -0.67 4.12
C LYS A 81 18.80 -1.86 4.72
N THR A 82 18.98 -2.14 6.01
CA THR A 82 18.25 -3.21 6.69
C THR A 82 16.75 -2.91 6.74
N ILE A 83 16.37 -1.66 7.08
CA ILE A 83 14.97 -1.21 7.05
C ILE A 83 14.37 -1.33 5.64
N ASN A 84 15.09 -0.88 4.61
CA ASN A 84 14.64 -0.99 3.22
C ASN A 84 14.56 -2.43 2.69
N ASN A 85 15.16 -3.40 3.40
CA ASN A 85 15.11 -4.81 3.07
C ASN A 85 14.02 -5.56 3.85
N ILE A 86 13.19 -4.88 4.65
CA ILE A 86 12.10 -5.54 5.37
C ILE A 86 11.17 -6.20 4.34
N PRO A 87 11.04 -7.54 4.35
CA PRO A 87 10.22 -8.26 3.37
C PRO A 87 8.73 -8.23 3.74
N VAL A 88 8.43 -7.86 4.99
CA VAL A 88 7.08 -7.82 5.54
C VAL A 88 6.49 -6.42 5.33
N GLY A 89 5.39 -6.36 4.58
CA GLY A 89 4.46 -5.23 4.66
C GLY A 89 4.71 -4.05 3.72
N ASP A 90 5.80 -3.98 2.96
CA ASP A 90 5.96 -2.87 2.02
C ASP A 90 6.42 -3.26 0.61
N VAL A 91 5.66 -2.78 -0.37
CA VAL A 91 6.00 -2.86 -1.79
C VAL A 91 6.95 -1.72 -2.09
N LYS A 92 8.07 -2.01 -2.75
CA LYS A 92 9.09 -0.99 -3.01
C LYS A 92 8.52 0.18 -3.81
N TRP A 93 8.93 1.38 -3.43
CA TRP A 93 8.67 2.58 -4.23
C TRP A 93 9.57 2.58 -5.46
N GLU A 94 8.92 2.79 -6.60
CA GLU A 94 9.51 3.01 -7.90
C GLU A 94 9.13 4.42 -8.38
N SER A 95 9.83 4.90 -9.41
CA SER A 95 9.46 6.14 -10.06
C SER A 95 9.65 6.10 -11.56
N PHE A 96 8.82 6.86 -12.25
CA PHE A 96 9.00 7.17 -13.66
C PHE A 96 8.69 8.64 -13.89
N SER A 97 9.25 9.18 -14.97
CA SER A 97 9.03 10.57 -15.34
C SER A 97 7.96 10.66 -16.44
N ALA A 98 6.98 11.54 -16.24
CA ALA A 98 5.88 11.80 -17.16
C ALA A 98 5.96 13.24 -17.70
N HIS A 99 5.52 13.43 -18.94
CA HIS A 99 5.39 14.76 -19.56
C HIS A 99 4.12 14.80 -20.41
N TYR A 100 3.67 16.01 -20.75
CA TYR A 100 2.46 16.18 -21.54
C TYR A 100 2.66 15.79 -23.01
N THR A 101 1.84 14.86 -23.50
CA THR A 101 1.89 14.32 -24.87
C THR A 101 0.65 14.67 -25.71
N GLY A 102 -0.30 15.42 -25.17
CA GLY A 102 -1.53 15.81 -25.88
C GLY A 102 -1.37 17.00 -26.84
N GLU A 103 -2.48 17.42 -27.45
CA GLU A 103 -2.53 18.59 -28.34
C GLU A 103 -2.11 19.88 -27.62
N ARG A 104 -1.21 20.63 -28.25
CA ARG A 104 -0.66 21.86 -27.68
C ARG A 104 -1.32 23.09 -28.30
N PRO A 105 -1.72 24.10 -27.51
CA PRO A 105 -2.14 25.38 -28.04
C PRO A 105 -0.93 26.13 -28.62
N ASP A 106 -1.18 27.13 -29.48
CA ASP A 106 -0.14 27.93 -30.14
C ASP A 106 0.86 28.58 -29.15
N ILE A 107 0.38 28.89 -27.94
CA ILE A 107 1.19 29.38 -26.83
C ILE A 107 1.03 28.38 -25.66
N PRO A 108 1.91 27.37 -25.55
CA PRO A 108 1.78 26.36 -24.51
C PRO A 108 2.11 26.94 -23.13
N PRO A 109 1.34 26.61 -22.09
CA PRO A 109 1.69 26.97 -20.73
C PRO A 109 2.97 26.22 -20.29
N PRO A 110 3.79 26.80 -19.38
CA PRO A 110 5.10 26.25 -19.02
C PRO A 110 5.10 24.81 -18.47
N TRP A 111 3.96 24.34 -17.96
CA TRP A 111 3.86 22.98 -17.44
C TRP A 111 3.83 21.90 -18.53
N MET A 112 3.43 22.24 -19.77
CA MET A 112 3.37 21.27 -20.88
C MET A 112 4.76 20.87 -21.39
N ASP A 113 5.79 21.66 -21.09
CA ASP A 113 7.19 21.35 -21.40
C ASP A 113 7.97 20.81 -20.19
N GLN A 114 7.31 20.70 -19.04
CA GLN A 114 7.91 20.15 -17.83
C GLN A 114 7.79 18.63 -17.80
N THR A 115 8.79 18.03 -17.14
CA THR A 115 8.78 16.62 -16.76
C THR A 115 8.45 16.53 -15.28
N PHE A 116 7.59 15.59 -14.94
CA PHE A 116 7.10 15.35 -13.59
C PHE A 116 7.45 13.93 -13.16
N ASP A 117 8.09 13.78 -12.01
CA ASP A 117 8.33 12.47 -11.44
C ASP A 117 7.07 11.97 -10.73
N VAL A 118 6.66 10.75 -11.10
CA VAL A 118 5.59 9.99 -10.45
C VAL A 118 6.25 8.91 -9.63
N TRP A 119 5.98 8.90 -8.33
CA TRP A 119 6.41 7.84 -7.42
C TRP A 119 5.24 6.88 -7.21
N TYR A 120 5.49 5.57 -7.31
CA TYR A 120 4.45 4.56 -7.17
C TYR A 120 4.98 3.28 -6.52
N ARG A 121 4.07 2.49 -5.96
CA ARG A 121 4.28 1.09 -5.59
C ARG A 121 3.50 0.24 -6.58
N ASP A 122 4.00 -0.94 -6.96
CA ASP A 122 3.25 -1.88 -7.81
C ASP A 122 1.86 -2.15 -7.19
N PRO A 123 0.76 -1.65 -7.80
CA PRO A 123 -0.57 -1.80 -7.22
C PRO A 123 -1.01 -3.27 -7.14
N HIS A 124 -0.52 -4.11 -8.05
CA HIS A 124 -0.82 -5.53 -8.05
C HIS A 124 -0.21 -6.21 -6.83
N GLN A 125 1.07 -5.94 -6.55
CA GLN A 125 1.72 -6.47 -5.35
C GLN A 125 1.10 -5.93 -4.05
N VAL A 126 0.67 -4.66 -4.04
CA VAL A 126 -0.03 -4.08 -2.88
C VAL A 126 -1.35 -4.81 -2.62
N VAL A 127 -2.14 -5.07 -3.67
CA VAL A 127 -3.39 -5.86 -3.55
C VAL A 127 -3.11 -7.28 -3.08
N TRP A 128 -2.07 -7.94 -3.59
CA TRP A 128 -1.66 -9.27 -3.11
C TRP A 128 -1.31 -9.28 -1.62
N ASN A 129 -0.58 -8.27 -1.15
CA ASN A 129 -0.26 -8.14 0.27
C ASN A 129 -1.53 -7.95 1.12
N MET A 130 -2.51 -7.17 0.65
CA MET A 130 -3.81 -7.04 1.33
C MET A 130 -4.59 -8.36 1.37
N LEU A 131 -4.64 -9.10 0.26
CA LEU A 131 -5.32 -10.40 0.19
C LEU A 131 -4.66 -11.44 1.11
N GLY A 132 -3.35 -11.37 1.29
CA GLY A 132 -2.60 -12.24 2.19
C GLY A 132 -2.63 -11.84 3.66
N ASN A 133 -3.34 -10.76 4.04
CA ASN A 133 -3.36 -10.27 5.42
C ASN A 133 -4.32 -11.14 6.29
N PRO A 134 -3.79 -11.89 7.28
CA PRO A 134 -4.60 -12.75 8.13
C PRO A 134 -5.56 -11.99 9.05
N ASP A 135 -5.34 -10.70 9.31
CA ASP A 135 -6.18 -9.87 10.19
C ASP A 135 -7.60 -9.66 9.63
N TYR A 136 -7.84 -10.06 8.37
CA TYR A 136 -9.12 -9.93 7.69
C TYR A 136 -9.98 -11.19 7.77
N ILE A 137 -9.50 -12.31 8.31
CA ILE A 137 -10.14 -13.63 8.13
C ILE A 137 -11.64 -13.69 8.49
N GLU A 138 -12.08 -12.96 9.52
CA GLU A 138 -13.49 -12.90 9.94
C GLU A 138 -14.28 -11.74 9.30
N GLU A 139 -13.57 -10.84 8.62
CA GLU A 139 -14.06 -9.55 8.12
C GLU A 139 -13.79 -9.37 6.61
N PHE A 140 -13.71 -10.50 5.91
CA PHE A 140 -13.45 -10.60 4.49
C PHE A 140 -14.58 -11.36 3.78
N ASP A 141 -15.12 -10.75 2.74
CA ASP A 141 -16.21 -11.32 1.95
C ASP A 141 -15.67 -11.89 0.62
N TYR A 142 -15.65 -13.21 0.52
CA TYR A 142 -15.14 -13.95 -0.65
C TYR A 142 -16.08 -13.91 -1.87
N ARG A 143 -17.33 -13.48 -1.67
CA ARG A 143 -18.34 -13.40 -2.73
C ARG A 143 -19.29 -12.25 -2.44
N PRO A 144 -19.90 -11.65 -3.48
CA PRO A 144 -21.03 -10.77 -3.28
C PRO A 144 -22.17 -11.52 -2.58
N TYR A 145 -22.88 -10.82 -1.72
CA TYR A 145 -24.08 -11.35 -1.07
C TYR A 145 -25.09 -10.23 -0.91
N ARG A 146 -26.36 -10.56 -0.70
CA ARG A 146 -27.40 -9.58 -0.38
C ARG A 146 -27.98 -9.91 0.98
N GLU A 147 -28.02 -8.93 1.86
CA GLU A 147 -28.60 -9.03 3.19
C GLU A 147 -29.88 -8.21 3.22
N PHE A 148 -30.96 -8.80 3.73
CA PHE A 148 -32.27 -8.14 3.85
C PHE A 148 -32.71 -8.14 5.31
N SER A 149 -33.28 -7.01 5.75
CA SER A 149 -33.87 -6.89 7.08
C SER A 149 -35.05 -7.87 7.24
N THR A 150 -35.13 -8.53 8.39
CA THR A 150 -36.28 -9.37 8.75
C THR A 150 -37.56 -8.55 8.82
N ASP A 151 -37.45 -7.30 9.27
CA ASP A 151 -38.55 -6.34 9.25
C ASP A 151 -38.58 -5.62 7.90
N GLY A 152 -39.59 -5.94 7.09
CA GLY A 152 -39.88 -5.23 5.83
C GLY A 152 -39.10 -5.70 4.60
N ASN A 153 -38.21 -6.69 4.71
CA ASN A 153 -37.47 -7.26 3.57
C ASN A 153 -36.69 -6.21 2.75
N VAL A 154 -36.13 -5.21 3.44
CA VAL A 154 -35.36 -4.12 2.83
C VAL A 154 -33.87 -4.47 2.83
N GLN A 155 -33.22 -4.35 1.69
CA GLN A 155 -31.79 -4.62 1.54
C GLN A 155 -30.94 -3.69 2.42
N GLN A 156 -29.95 -4.27 3.08
CA GLN A 156 -29.00 -3.56 3.92
C GLN A 156 -27.71 -3.30 3.15
N TRP A 157 -27.21 -2.07 3.23
CA TRP A 157 -25.99 -1.62 2.55
C TRP A 157 -24.99 -1.14 3.58
N LYS A 158 -23.98 -1.95 3.85
CA LYS A 158 -22.95 -1.66 4.85
C LYS A 158 -21.53 -1.86 4.31
N ASP A 159 -21.35 -2.95 3.59
CA ASP A 159 -20.08 -3.41 3.05
C ASP A 159 -20.14 -3.38 1.52
N PHE A 160 -19.00 -3.25 0.86
CA PHE A 160 -18.98 -3.03 -0.59
C PHE A 160 -19.50 -4.24 -1.37
N MET A 161 -19.24 -5.46 -0.87
CA MET A 161 -19.72 -6.72 -1.46
C MET A 161 -21.23 -6.95 -1.29
N LEU A 162 -21.92 -6.12 -0.49
CA LEU A 162 -23.39 -6.09 -0.46
C LEU A 162 -24.00 -5.37 -1.67
N GLY A 163 -23.18 -4.59 -2.39
CA GLY A 163 -23.53 -3.78 -3.56
C GLY A 163 -24.09 -4.59 -4.73
N ASP A 164 -25.17 -4.11 -5.36
CA ASP A 164 -25.68 -4.71 -6.61
C ASP A 164 -24.62 -4.68 -7.70
N TRP A 165 -23.82 -3.62 -7.76
CA TRP A 165 -22.69 -3.55 -8.69
C TRP A 165 -21.72 -4.72 -8.51
N ALA A 166 -21.36 -5.08 -7.27
CA ALA A 166 -20.43 -6.19 -7.03
C ALA A 166 -21.05 -7.54 -7.45
N TRP A 167 -22.37 -7.69 -7.25
CA TRP A 167 -23.12 -8.85 -7.71
C TRP A 167 -23.11 -8.95 -9.24
N ASP A 168 -23.46 -7.87 -9.93
CA ASP A 168 -23.51 -7.82 -11.39
C ASP A 168 -22.14 -8.07 -12.02
N GLN A 169 -21.06 -7.55 -11.41
CA GLN A 169 -19.69 -7.85 -11.85
C GLN A 169 -19.34 -9.33 -11.70
N ALA A 170 -19.71 -9.97 -10.59
CA ALA A 170 -19.48 -11.40 -10.41
C ALA A 170 -20.26 -12.25 -11.40
N ASP A 171 -21.51 -11.89 -11.71
CA ASP A 171 -22.33 -12.56 -12.73
C ASP A 171 -21.72 -12.40 -14.13
N LEU A 172 -21.23 -11.19 -14.46
CA LEU A 172 -20.54 -10.93 -15.73
C LEU A 172 -19.26 -11.74 -15.86
N ILE A 173 -18.42 -11.79 -14.82
CA ILE A 173 -17.19 -12.58 -14.81
C ILE A 173 -17.53 -14.05 -15.03
N ALA A 174 -18.53 -14.57 -14.30
CA ALA A 174 -18.95 -15.97 -14.40
C ALA A 174 -19.53 -16.38 -15.78
N THR A 175 -19.76 -15.44 -16.70
CA THR A 175 -20.09 -15.80 -18.10
C THR A 175 -18.93 -16.50 -18.82
N ASP A 176 -17.69 -16.24 -18.40
CA ASP A 176 -16.49 -16.91 -18.91
C ASP A 176 -16.23 -18.21 -18.11
N PRO A 177 -16.31 -19.40 -18.73
CA PRO A 177 -16.03 -20.67 -18.07
C PRO A 177 -14.65 -20.77 -17.41
N GLU A 178 -13.63 -20.08 -17.94
CA GLU A 178 -12.26 -20.11 -17.39
C GLU A 178 -12.16 -19.40 -16.03
N THR A 179 -13.15 -18.58 -15.70
CA THR A 179 -13.18 -17.84 -14.42
C THR A 179 -14.02 -18.55 -13.36
N HIS A 180 -14.59 -19.72 -13.66
CA HIS A 180 -15.47 -20.44 -12.74
C HIS A 180 -14.73 -20.88 -11.48
N GLY A 181 -15.14 -20.31 -10.34
CA GLY A 181 -14.50 -20.56 -9.04
C GLY A 181 -13.51 -19.48 -8.63
N SER A 182 -13.17 -18.54 -9.50
CA SER A 182 -12.37 -17.37 -9.18
C SER A 182 -13.08 -16.45 -8.21
N MET A 183 -12.30 -15.79 -7.36
CA MET A 183 -12.79 -14.75 -6.46
C MET A 183 -12.78 -13.40 -7.18
N PHE A 184 -13.90 -12.70 -7.15
CA PHE A 184 -13.95 -11.30 -7.58
C PHE A 184 -13.28 -10.41 -6.51
N VAL A 185 -12.25 -9.67 -6.92
CA VAL A 185 -11.52 -8.71 -6.08
C VAL A 185 -11.67 -7.30 -6.65
N PRO A 186 -12.69 -6.55 -6.22
CA PRO A 186 -12.80 -5.13 -6.59
C PRO A 186 -11.64 -4.32 -6.02
N VAL A 187 -10.94 -3.57 -6.87
CA VAL A 187 -9.93 -2.59 -6.46
C VAL A 187 -10.55 -1.20 -6.45
N ILE A 188 -10.51 -0.55 -5.30
CA ILE A 188 -11.04 0.79 -5.06
C ILE A 188 -9.86 1.75 -5.01
N LEU A 189 -9.84 2.71 -5.94
CA LEU A 189 -8.86 3.78 -5.96
C LEU A 189 -9.50 5.09 -5.49
N GLY A 190 -8.76 5.85 -4.70
CA GLY A 190 -9.15 7.19 -4.26
C GLY A 190 -7.95 8.10 -4.28
N SER A 191 -8.13 9.35 -4.67
CA SER A 191 -7.07 10.36 -4.65
C SER A 191 -7.65 11.64 -4.07
N ASP A 192 -6.93 12.24 -3.12
CA ASP A 192 -7.27 13.55 -2.58
C ASP A 192 -6.02 14.45 -2.57
N LYS A 193 -6.21 15.75 -2.77
CA LYS A 193 -5.10 16.70 -2.81
C LYS A 193 -4.51 16.85 -1.42
N THR A 194 -3.22 16.58 -1.25
CA THR A 194 -2.54 16.78 0.04
C THR A 194 -1.29 17.63 -0.10
N THR A 195 -1.06 18.51 0.88
CA THR A 195 0.15 19.34 0.96
C THR A 195 1.20 18.61 1.80
N VAL A 196 2.30 18.19 1.18
CA VAL A 196 3.28 17.28 1.80
C VAL A 196 4.39 18.02 2.58
N SER A 197 4.64 19.31 2.30
CA SER A 197 5.55 20.13 3.14
C SER A 197 5.30 21.64 3.01
N VAL A 198 5.51 22.37 4.12
CA VAL A 198 5.37 23.84 4.19
C VAL A 198 6.74 24.55 4.22
N ALA A 199 7.82 23.85 4.61
CA ALA A 199 9.10 24.48 4.95
C ALA A 199 10.12 24.62 3.79
N THR A 200 9.97 23.88 2.69
CA THR A 200 11.01 23.81 1.63
C THR A 200 10.45 23.94 0.22
N GLY A 201 9.43 24.79 0.07
CA GLY A 201 8.76 25.10 -1.19
C GLY A 201 7.53 24.21 -1.40
N ASN A 202 6.33 24.81 -1.32
CA ASN A 202 4.99 24.20 -1.45
C ASN A 202 4.89 23.01 -2.44
N ASN A 203 5.36 21.82 -2.11
CA ASN A 203 5.21 20.66 -2.97
C ASN A 203 3.91 19.96 -2.56
N GLU A 204 2.89 20.16 -3.38
CA GLU A 204 1.58 19.53 -3.27
C GLU A 204 1.57 18.31 -4.19
N TYR A 205 1.03 17.20 -3.69
CA TYR A 205 0.87 15.96 -4.44
C TYR A 205 -0.55 15.44 -4.27
N TYR A 206 -1.01 14.67 -5.26
CA TYR A 206 -2.19 13.83 -5.12
C TYR A 206 -1.72 12.42 -4.74
N PRO A 207 -1.74 12.02 -3.45
CA PRO A 207 -1.61 10.64 -3.07
C PRO A 207 -2.75 9.83 -3.68
N LEU A 208 -2.38 8.76 -4.38
CA LEU A 208 -3.30 7.74 -4.86
C LEU A 208 -3.36 6.63 -3.81
N TYR A 209 -4.53 6.42 -3.24
CA TYR A 209 -4.83 5.34 -2.32
C TYR A 209 -5.50 4.19 -3.07
N ALA A 210 -5.18 2.96 -2.66
CA ALA A 210 -5.85 1.75 -3.09
C ALA A 210 -6.38 0.97 -1.88
N SER A 211 -7.50 0.29 -2.08
CA SER A 211 -8.12 -0.64 -1.13
C SER A 211 -8.80 -1.76 -1.92
N ILE A 212 -9.04 -2.90 -1.29
CA ILE A 212 -9.86 -3.98 -1.86
C ILE A 212 -11.29 -3.90 -1.33
N GLY A 213 -12.27 -4.20 -2.18
CA GLY A 213 -13.67 -4.12 -1.79
C GLY A 213 -14.13 -5.27 -0.88
N ASN A 214 -13.38 -6.37 -0.84
CA ASN A 214 -13.69 -7.58 -0.08
C ASN A 214 -13.61 -7.41 1.44
N VAL A 215 -12.85 -6.43 1.93
CA VAL A 215 -12.79 -6.14 3.36
C VAL A 215 -14.01 -5.34 3.80
N ARG A 216 -14.59 -5.75 4.92
CA ARG A 216 -15.73 -5.07 5.54
C ARG A 216 -15.36 -3.66 6.02
N ASN A 217 -16.36 -2.81 6.11
CA ASN A 217 -16.20 -1.37 6.34
C ASN A 217 -15.53 -1.04 7.69
N ASN A 218 -15.68 -1.91 8.71
CA ASN A 218 -14.98 -1.76 9.98
C ASN A 218 -13.46 -1.91 9.84
N VAL A 219 -12.98 -2.86 9.03
CA VAL A 219 -11.55 -3.07 8.76
C VAL A 219 -10.94 -1.87 8.07
N ARG A 220 -11.65 -1.29 7.09
CA ARG A 220 -11.20 -0.07 6.38
C ARG A 220 -10.96 1.10 7.32
N ARG A 221 -11.69 1.16 8.44
CA ARG A 221 -11.59 2.24 9.43
C ARG A 221 -10.61 1.94 10.57
N ALA A 222 -10.16 0.70 10.71
CA ALA A 222 -9.43 0.23 11.90
C ALA A 222 -7.90 0.22 11.74
N HIS A 223 -7.32 0.94 10.78
CA HIS A 223 -5.87 0.98 10.53
C HIS A 223 -5.21 -0.40 10.32
N ARG A 224 -5.95 -1.42 9.85
CA ARG A 224 -5.43 -2.77 9.60
C ARG A 224 -4.84 -2.92 8.19
N GLU A 225 -4.16 -1.90 7.67
CA GLU A 225 -3.59 -1.89 6.30
C GLU A 225 -4.57 -2.10 5.12
N ALA A 226 -5.89 -1.99 5.36
CA ALA A 226 -6.91 -2.16 4.32
C ALA A 226 -6.99 -0.98 3.33
N LEU A 227 -6.16 0.06 3.53
CA LEU A 227 -5.99 1.23 2.67
C LEU A 227 -4.50 1.54 2.57
N ALA A 228 -3.96 1.62 1.36
CA ALA A 228 -2.54 1.83 1.12
C ALA A 228 -2.31 2.92 0.07
N ILE A 229 -1.30 3.78 0.26
CA ILE A 229 -0.90 4.78 -0.75
C ILE A 229 -0.10 4.09 -1.86
N VAL A 230 -0.66 3.93 -3.05
CA VAL A 230 0.03 3.29 -4.18
C VAL A 230 0.79 4.28 -5.07
N GLY A 231 0.58 5.58 -4.90
CA GLY A 231 1.31 6.57 -5.70
C GLY A 231 1.26 7.99 -5.17
N PHE A 232 2.19 8.82 -5.64
CA PHE A 232 2.18 10.27 -5.50
C PHE A 232 2.18 10.88 -6.90
N LEU A 233 1.05 11.47 -7.28
CA LEU A 233 0.90 12.15 -8.57
C LEU A 233 1.32 13.61 -8.39
N ALA A 234 2.26 14.05 -9.23
CA ALA A 234 2.77 15.41 -9.21
C ALA A 234 1.69 16.43 -9.59
N ILE A 235 1.72 17.60 -8.96
CA ILE A 235 0.84 18.73 -9.31
C ILE A 235 1.65 19.73 -10.13
N PRO A 236 1.26 19.96 -11.40
CA PRO A 236 1.88 20.99 -12.22
C PRO A 236 1.65 22.37 -11.60
N LYS A 237 2.73 23.06 -11.25
CA LYS A 237 2.63 24.46 -10.78
C LYS A 237 2.61 25.39 -11.98
N SER A 238 1.47 26.03 -12.21
CA SER A 238 1.40 27.18 -13.11
C SER A 238 1.51 28.47 -12.31
N LYS A 239 2.37 29.41 -12.74
CA LYS A 239 2.40 30.77 -12.20
C LYS A 239 1.11 31.48 -12.64
N TYR A 240 0.06 31.45 -11.81
CA TYR A 240 -1.14 32.31 -11.70
C TYR A 240 -1.81 32.97 -12.93
N LEU A 241 -1.37 32.75 -14.17
CA LEU A 241 -1.89 33.38 -15.39
C LEU A 241 -2.67 32.41 -16.30
N HIS A 242 -2.69 31.12 -15.98
CA HIS A 242 -3.31 30.09 -16.83
C HIS A 242 -4.42 29.28 -16.13
N SER A 243 -4.96 29.74 -15.00
CA SER A 243 -6.10 29.02 -14.36
C SER A 243 -7.41 29.12 -15.15
N PHE A 244 -7.42 29.83 -16.28
CA PHE A 244 -8.57 30.00 -17.17
C PHE A 244 -8.51 29.13 -18.43
N PHE A 245 -7.46 28.35 -18.66
CA PHE A 245 -7.44 27.40 -19.77
C PHE A 245 -8.21 26.14 -19.38
N LEU A 246 -9.38 25.98 -20.01
CA LEU A 246 -10.40 24.94 -19.87
C LEU A 246 -9.92 23.47 -19.95
N ASN A 247 -8.63 23.21 -20.12
CA ASN A 247 -8.05 21.87 -20.26
C ASN A 247 -7.26 21.41 -19.04
N PHE A 248 -7.19 22.19 -17.95
CA PHE A 248 -6.67 21.70 -16.67
C PHE A 248 -7.83 21.05 -15.91
N LEU A 249 -8.03 19.76 -16.12
CA LEU A 249 -8.95 18.98 -15.29
C LEU A 249 -8.26 18.74 -13.95
N PRO A 250 -8.73 19.32 -12.83
CA PRO A 250 -8.34 18.80 -11.53
C PRO A 250 -8.77 17.34 -11.49
N PHE A 251 -7.88 16.44 -11.02
CA PHE A 251 -8.30 15.11 -10.63
C PHE A 251 -9.43 15.28 -9.61
N ARG A 252 -10.62 14.81 -9.97
CA ARG A 252 -11.87 15.00 -9.22
C ARG A 252 -12.18 13.76 -8.41
#